data_AF-A0A7J2KTC0-F1
#
_entry.id   AF-A0A7J2KTC0-F1
#
_cell.length_a   1.000
_cell.length_b   1.000
_cell.length_c   1.000
_cell.angle_alpha   90.00
_cell.angle_beta   90.00
_cell.angle_gamma   90.00
#
_symmetry.space_group_name_H-M   'P 1'
#
loop_
_entity.id
_entity.type
_entity.pdbx_description
1 polymer ?
#
loop_
_entity_poly.entity_id
_entity_poly.type
_entity_poly.pdbx_seq_one_letter_code
_entity_poly.pdbx_strand_id
1 'polypeptide(L)'
;MRRRRKFVKKRINKEGSAKKRRMLNMHRVDDFRYDLKQILSNMPEEDHRHPVFATIYSKASNLGINEARNYIKDKTEEEIIPEEMSEGILNLLYRYSRLR
;
A
#
# COMPACT_ATOMS: atom_id res chain seq x y z
N MET A 1 4.43 13.05 -28.54
CA MET A 1 3.98 11.65 -28.30
C MET A 1 3.91 11.38 -26.79
N ARG A 2 2.74 11.39 -26.16
CA ARG A 2 2.57 10.98 -24.75
C ARG A 2 2.11 9.52 -24.71
N ARG A 3 3.02 8.57 -24.46
CA ARG A 3 2.68 7.14 -24.24
C ARG A 3 1.90 7.02 -22.93
N ARG A 4 0.57 7.00 -23.04
CA ARG A 4 -0.35 6.66 -21.94
C ARG A 4 -0.15 5.17 -21.63
N ARG A 5 0.67 4.86 -20.62
CA ARG A 5 0.90 3.50 -20.11
C ARG A 5 -0.47 2.91 -19.73
N LYS A 6 -0.99 2.00 -20.57
CA LYS A 6 -2.25 1.29 -20.32
C LYS A 6 -2.03 0.39 -19.10
N PHE A 7 -2.58 0.77 -17.95
CA PHE A 7 -2.69 -0.13 -16.80
C PHE A 7 -3.58 -1.30 -17.20
N VAL A 8 -2.96 -2.42 -17.59
CA VAL A 8 -3.66 -3.68 -17.84
C VAL A 8 -4.19 -4.18 -16.50
N LYS A 9 -5.48 -3.96 -16.26
CA LYS A 9 -6.18 -4.42 -15.06
C LYS A 9 -6.33 -5.94 -15.15
N LYS A 10 -5.29 -6.68 -14.75
CA LYS A 10 -5.29 -8.14 -14.67
C LYS A 10 -6.39 -8.55 -13.69
N ARG A 11 -7.52 -9.03 -14.22
CA ARG A 11 -8.62 -9.60 -13.42
C ARG A 11 -8.09 -10.92 -12.84
N ILE A 12 -7.88 -10.95 -11.52
CA ILE A 12 -7.48 -12.16 -10.81
C ILE A 12 -8.72 -13.03 -10.68
N ASN A 13 -8.70 -14.20 -11.32
CA ASN A 13 -9.74 -15.21 -11.26
C ASN A 13 -10.05 -15.58 -9.82
N LYS A 14 -11.35 -15.61 -9.50
CA LYS A 14 -11.91 -15.90 -8.19
C LYS A 14 -12.15 -17.42 -8.12
N GLU A 15 -11.09 -18.20 -8.09
CA GLU A 15 -11.15 -19.66 -7.97
C GLU A 15 -10.65 -20.10 -6.60
N GLY A 16 -11.48 -20.88 -5.91
CA GLY A 16 -11.13 -21.58 -4.67
C GLY A 16 -11.25 -20.73 -3.42
N SER A 17 -11.65 -21.36 -2.31
CA SER A 17 -11.67 -20.79 -0.96
C SER A 17 -10.49 -19.83 -0.75
N ALA A 18 -10.76 -18.54 -0.55
CA ALA A 18 -9.71 -17.54 -0.42
C ALA A 18 -8.71 -18.01 0.65
N LYS A 19 -7.50 -18.36 0.23
CA LYS A 19 -6.44 -18.83 1.12
C LYS A 19 -6.24 -17.75 2.19
N LYS A 20 -6.27 -18.13 3.47
CA LYS A 20 -6.13 -17.19 4.59
C LYS A 20 -4.93 -16.28 4.33
N ARG A 21 -5.17 -14.97 4.27
CA ARG A 21 -4.17 -13.97 3.90
C ARG A 21 -4.21 -12.80 4.87
N ARG A 22 -3.05 -12.23 5.16
CA ARG A 22 -2.98 -11.03 5.99
C ARG A 22 -3.56 -9.86 5.22
N MET A 23 -4.57 -9.23 5.80
CA MET A 23 -5.26 -8.05 5.26
C MET A 23 -5.26 -6.94 6.29
N LEU A 24 -5.54 -5.71 5.85
CA LEU A 24 -5.75 -4.60 6.78
C LEU A 24 -6.91 -4.92 7.74
N ASN A 25 -6.71 -4.65 9.02
CA ASN A 25 -7.75 -4.74 10.03
C ASN A 25 -8.72 -3.56 9.88
N MET A 26 -9.87 -3.81 9.25
CA MET A 26 -10.85 -2.76 8.95
C MET A 26 -11.46 -2.11 10.19
N HIS A 27 -11.41 -2.75 11.37
CA HIS A 27 -11.84 -2.13 12.63
C HIS A 27 -10.90 -1.02 13.12
N ARG A 28 -9.68 -0.95 12.56
CA ARG A 28 -8.65 0.04 12.91
C ARG A 28 -8.22 0.85 11.69
N VAL A 29 -9.15 1.01 10.73
CA VAL A 29 -8.85 1.66 9.45
C VAL A 29 -8.56 3.15 9.62
N ASP A 30 -9.26 3.83 10.52
CA ASP A 30 -9.06 5.26 10.74
C ASP A 30 -7.73 5.55 11.42
N ASP A 31 -7.36 4.76 12.44
CA ASP A 31 -6.02 4.78 13.05
C ASP A 31 -4.93 4.56 11.99
N PHE A 32 -5.08 3.52 11.16
CA PHE A 32 -4.12 3.22 10.10
C PHE A 32 -3.98 4.38 9.11
N ARG A 33 -5.10 4.98 8.69
CA ARG A 33 -5.10 6.11 7.76
C ARG A 33 -4.46 7.34 8.38
N TYR A 34 -4.70 7.59 9.66
CA TYR A 34 -4.07 8.68 10.39
C TYR A 34 -2.55 8.49 10.44
N ASP A 35 -2.09 7.35 10.94
CA ASP A 35 -0.67 7.03 11.07
C ASP A 35 0.05 7.04 9.70
N LEU A 36 -0.57 6.47 8.66
CA LEU A 36 -0.01 6.49 7.31
C LEU A 36 0.13 7.92 6.78
N LYS A 37 -0.85 8.79 7.06
CA LYS A 37 -0.80 10.20 6.66
C LYS A 37 0.33 10.94 7.38
N GLN A 38 0.58 10.64 8.66
CA GLN A 38 1.69 11.22 9.42
C GLN A 38 3.05 10.79 8.88
N ILE A 39 3.20 9.53 8.46
CA ILE A 39 4.45 9.10 7.83
C ILE A 39 4.64 9.82 6.50
N LEU A 40 3.60 9.84 5.66
CA LEU A 40 3.67 10.44 4.33
C LEU A 40 3.75 11.97 4.33
N SER A 41 3.43 12.67 5.42
CA SER A 41 3.60 14.13 5.49
C SER A 41 5.06 14.57 5.43
N ASN A 42 6.00 13.68 5.78
CA ASN A 42 7.43 13.94 5.70
C ASN A 42 8.02 13.66 4.31
N MET A 43 7.21 13.19 3.36
CA MET A 43 7.66 12.92 1.99
C MET A 43 8.06 14.23 1.29
N PRO A 44 9.24 14.29 0.64
CA PRO A 44 9.71 15.52 0.00
C PRO A 44 8.82 15.95 -1.17
N GLU A 45 8.32 15.00 -1.95
CA GLU A 45 7.47 15.27 -3.11
C GLU A 45 5.98 15.17 -2.75
N GLU A 46 5.35 16.34 -2.61
CA GLU A 46 3.94 16.44 -2.19
C GLU A 46 2.97 15.77 -3.19
N ASP A 47 3.27 15.85 -4.50
CA ASP A 47 2.47 15.27 -5.58
C ASP A 47 2.34 13.74 -5.48
N HIS A 48 3.30 13.08 -4.81
CA HIS A 48 3.30 11.63 -4.62
C HIS A 48 2.54 11.19 -3.37
N ARG A 49 2.33 12.07 -2.38
CA ARG A 49 1.70 11.73 -1.10
C ARG A 49 0.31 11.13 -1.27
N HIS A 50 -0.58 11.81 -2.00
CA HIS A 50 -1.97 11.37 -2.16
C HIS A 50 -2.09 10.07 -3.00
N PRO A 51 -1.43 9.94 -4.16
CA PRO A 51 -1.42 8.68 -4.92
C PRO A 51 -0.84 7.50 -4.15
N VAL A 52 0.27 7.69 -3.43
CA VAL A 52 0.92 6.66 -2.62
C VAL A 52 -0.01 6.22 -1.49
N PHE A 53 -0.58 7.17 -0.74
CA PHE A 53 -1.55 6.90 0.31
C PHE A 53 -2.72 6.05 -0.20
N ALA A 54 -3.38 6.50 -1.27
CA ALA A 54 -4.56 5.83 -1.83
C ALA A 54 -4.23 4.42 -2.33
N THR A 55 -3.06 4.25 -2.93
CA THR A 55 -2.61 2.96 -3.49
C THR A 55 -2.25 1.97 -2.39
N ILE A 56 -1.52 2.39 -1.36
CA ILE A 56 -1.19 1.56 -0.19
C ILE A 56 -2.48 1.11 0.49
N TYR A 57 -3.40 2.04 0.80
CA TYR A 57 -4.67 1.72 1.42
C TYR A 57 -5.49 0.74 0.58
N SER A 58 -5.60 0.99 -0.73
CA SER A 58 -6.38 0.13 -1.64
C SER A 58 -5.78 -1.27 -1.74
N LYS A 59 -4.45 -1.40 -1.81
CA LYS A 59 -3.76 -2.70 -1.85
C LYS A 59 -3.91 -3.43 -0.52
N ALA A 60 -3.66 -2.78 0.61
CA ALA A 60 -3.74 -3.40 1.94
C ALA A 60 -5.15 -3.90 2.28
N SER A 61 -6.18 -3.14 1.89
CA SER A 61 -7.60 -3.46 2.16
C SER A 61 -8.21 -4.46 1.17
N ASN A 62 -7.83 -4.42 -0.12
CA ASN A 62 -8.46 -5.26 -1.15
C ASN A 62 -7.59 -6.43 -1.64
N LEU A 63 -6.27 -6.29 -1.66
CA LEU A 63 -5.32 -7.27 -2.21
C LEU A 63 -4.45 -7.94 -1.13
N GLY A 64 -4.34 -7.33 0.05
CA GLY A 64 -3.63 -7.86 1.20
C GLY A 64 -2.31 -7.14 1.47
N ILE A 65 -1.73 -7.45 2.63
CA ILE A 65 -0.55 -6.75 3.15
C ILE A 65 0.69 -7.01 2.30
N ASN A 66 0.84 -8.23 1.76
CA ASN A 66 1.98 -8.56 0.90
C ASN A 66 1.99 -7.73 -0.40
N GLU A 67 0.82 -7.48 -0.99
CA GLU A 67 0.69 -6.67 -2.21
C GLU A 67 0.98 -5.18 -1.94
N ALA A 68 0.61 -4.69 -0.77
CA ALA A 68 0.98 -3.34 -0.33
C ALA A 68 2.49 -3.24 -0.08
N ARG A 69 3.10 -4.24 0.56
CA ARG A 69 4.55 -4.33 0.78
C ARG A 69 5.34 -4.33 -0.53
N ASN A 70 4.93 -5.12 -1.51
CA ASN A 70 5.59 -5.15 -2.82
C ASN A 70 5.54 -3.78 -3.48
N TYR A 71 4.38 -3.12 -3.47
CA TYR A 71 4.27 -1.75 -3.99
C TYR A 71 5.20 -0.75 -3.29
N ILE A 72 5.34 -0.84 -1.96
CA ILE A 72 6.24 0.05 -1.21
C ILE A 72 7.69 -0.20 -1.63
N LYS A 73 8.11 -1.47 -1.75
CA LYS A 73 9.45 -1.83 -2.24
C LYS A 73 9.70 -1.31 -3.64
N ASP A 74 8.79 -1.55 -4.57
CA ASP A 74 8.88 -1.04 -5.95
C ASP A 74 9.06 0.50 -5.96
N LYS A 75 8.32 1.22 -5.10
CA LYS A 75 8.44 2.68 -4.98
C LYS A 75 9.66 3.17 -4.22
N THR A 76 10.28 2.32 -3.40
CA THR A 76 11.57 2.61 -2.77
C THR A 76 12.69 2.46 -3.79
N GLU A 77 12.65 1.40 -4.61
CA GLU A 77 13.57 1.18 -5.73
C GLU A 77 13.46 2.26 -6.82
N GLU A 78 12.26 2.82 -7.03
CA GLU A 78 12.03 3.97 -7.91
C GLU A 78 12.44 5.33 -7.28
N GLU A 79 13.02 5.35 -6.07
CA GLU A 79 13.42 6.55 -5.32
C GLU A 79 12.27 7.54 -5.00
N ILE A 80 11.01 7.09 -5.12
CA ILE A 80 9.81 7.89 -4.80
C ILE A 80 9.54 7.90 -3.29
N ILE A 81 9.79 6.77 -2.63
CA ILE A 81 9.66 6.63 -1.17
C ILE A 81 11.06 6.47 -0.59
N PRO A 82 11.52 7.38 0.29
CA PRO A 82 12.77 7.20 1.02
C PRO A 82 12.79 5.91 1.84
N GLU A 83 13.96 5.27 1.97
CA GLU A 83 14.12 4.00 2.70
C GLU A 83 13.59 4.10 4.15
N GLU A 84 13.91 5.18 4.85
CA GLU A 84 13.45 5.45 6.22
C GLU A 84 11.91 5.45 6.34
N MET A 85 11.23 6.01 5.34
CA MET A 85 9.78 6.06 5.29
C MET A 85 9.22 4.67 4.93
N SER A 86 9.88 3.97 4.02
CA SER A 86 9.53 2.61 3.60
C SER A 86 9.46 1.68 4.82
N GLU A 87 10.49 1.67 5.66
CA GLU A 87 10.52 0.88 6.89
C GLU A 87 9.36 1.23 7.84
N GLY A 88 9.10 2.53 8.03
CA GLY A 88 7.97 3.00 8.84
C GLY A 88 6.61 2.50 8.33
N ILE A 89 6.38 2.58 7.02
CA ILE A 89 5.13 2.13 6.40
C ILE A 89 5.01 0.59 6.49
N LEU A 90 6.10 -0.14 6.31
CA LEU A 90 6.10 -1.62 6.42
C LEU A 90 5.75 -2.08 7.84
N ASN A 91 6.33 -1.43 8.85
CA ASN A 91 6.01 -1.68 10.26
C ASN A 91 4.54 -1.35 10.56
N LEU A 92 4.03 -0.24 10.02
CA LEU A 92 2.63 0.15 10.12
C LEU A 92 1.70 -0.92 9.54
N LEU A 93 1.96 -1.38 8.31
CA LEU A 93 1.18 -2.42 7.66
C LEU A 93 1.14 -3.71 8.48
N TYR A 94 2.27 -4.12 9.07
CA TYR A 94 2.32 -5.31 9.92
C TYR A 94 1.47 -5.13 11.19
N ARG A 95 1.61 -3.98 11.87
CA ARG A 95 0.88 -3.64 13.11
C ARG A 95 -0.64 -3.63 12.93
N TYR A 96 -1.11 -3.14 11.79
CA TYR A 96 -2.53 -3.06 11.48
C TYR A 96 -3.04 -4.26 10.65
N SER A 97 -2.23 -5.31 10.50
CA SER A 97 -2.64 -6.52 9.77
C SER A 97 -3.43 -7.49 10.65
N ARG A 98 -4.35 -8.23 10.03
CA ARG A 98 -5.03 -9.39 10.62
C ARG A 98 -5.12 -10.51 9.57
N LEU A 99 -5.01 -11.76 10.02
CA LEU A 99 -5.26 -12.91 9.15
C LEU A 99 -6.77 -12.99 8.84
N ARG A 100 -7.12 -13.01 7.55
CA ARG A 100 -8.50 -13.06 7.05
C ARG A 100 -8.66 -14.20 6.06
#